data_AF-A0A937DPL9-F1
#
_entry.id   AF-A0A937DPL9-F1
#
_cell.length_a   1.000
_cell.length_b   1.000
_cell.length_c   1.000
_cell.angle_alpha   90.00
_cell.angle_beta   90.00
_cell.angle_gamma   90.00
#
_symmetry.space_group_name_H-M   'P 1'
#
loop_
_entity.id
_entity.type
_entity.pdbx_description
1 polymer ?
#
loop_
_entity_poly.entity_id
_entity_poly.type
_entity_poly.pdbx_seq_one_letter_code
_entity_poly.pdbx_strand_id
1 'polypeptide(L)'
;MTRSHQRSLIAASLIAAAGLSGLMATPAFAQCGRKSTPVVRVPDRSRVVIEHDRGADRTMTQTDPNLKPTQDPAPTPAAQPQRVTISNQELQKDEALGAELSKRKFVLTRDLQQIRHRYFRDVSAEKTRQQGLNRLREMAKETVALPLIVEIFQHEDRKTRMEIMSMLASMKTQPTDSTVAWMALTDTDAELRQAAATLIADRTRESNGEVPIGAQWAIAGALDSSDNALVSAAANMALNLRLIDAIPSMIAAQVSNPNAGAPGAGAIGQISIVTQRAFVSDLTPVVGNGAVGFDPQISTVSEGVVLRVFDAYVITYRTEVHSALVALSTQAMDGQSTAELGYDQAAWKTWYETTYLPYQAAKAKDAKIKSPAPAAQPVAPAAKAATKQQARSNAQPKPSDTY
;
A
#
# COMPACT_ATOMS: atom_id res chain seq x y z
N MET A 1 2.79 -11.15 -26.88
CA MET A 1 2.00 -10.29 -25.96
C MET A 1 2.84 -9.64 -24.85
N THR A 2 4.17 -9.54 -24.96
CA THR A 2 5.06 -9.24 -23.80
C THR A 2 5.80 -7.89 -23.83
N ARG A 3 5.64 -7.03 -24.85
CA ARG A 3 6.28 -5.69 -24.88
C ARG A 3 5.38 -4.55 -24.35
N SER A 4 4.07 -4.78 -24.22
CA SER A 4 3.13 -3.77 -23.70
C SER A 4 3.13 -3.66 -22.17
N HIS A 5 3.63 -4.67 -21.43
CA HIS A 5 3.65 -4.63 -19.97
C HIS A 5 4.86 -3.88 -19.39
N GLN A 6 6.01 -3.83 -20.08
CA GLN A 6 7.20 -3.15 -19.55
C GLN A 6 7.10 -1.62 -19.55
N ARG A 7 6.43 -1.01 -20.53
CA ARG A 7 6.25 0.46 -20.55
C ARG A 7 5.24 0.97 -19.51
N SER A 8 4.34 0.10 -19.04
CA SER A 8 3.35 0.43 -18.01
C SER A 8 3.93 0.39 -16.60
N LEU A 9 4.92 -0.48 -16.35
CA LEU A 9 5.59 -0.61 -15.05
C LEU A 9 6.39 0.65 -14.67
N ILE A 10 6.95 1.37 -15.64
CA ILE A 10 7.69 2.62 -15.39
C ILE A 10 6.75 3.72 -14.87
N ALA A 11 5.49 3.78 -15.35
CA ALA A 11 4.51 4.75 -14.86
C ALA A 11 4.02 4.44 -13.44
N ALA A 12 3.92 3.16 -13.06
CA ALA A 12 3.54 2.74 -11.72
C ALA A 12 4.68 2.97 -10.69
N SER A 13 5.93 2.66 -11.04
CA SER A 13 7.10 2.95 -10.17
C SER A 13 7.30 4.45 -9.93
N LEU A 14 6.96 5.31 -10.89
CA LEU A 14 7.07 6.77 -10.73
C LEU A 14 6.02 7.37 -9.79
N ILE A 15 4.88 6.70 -9.59
CA ILE A 15 3.87 7.09 -8.60
C ILE A 15 4.30 6.62 -7.19
N ALA A 16 4.85 5.42 -7.08
CA ALA A 16 5.37 4.90 -5.80
C ALA A 16 6.60 5.67 -5.29
N ALA A 17 7.51 6.09 -6.17
CA ALA A 17 8.72 6.84 -5.78
C ALA A 17 8.45 8.29 -5.34
N ALA A 18 7.29 8.87 -5.66
CA ALA A 18 6.93 10.23 -5.25
C ALA A 18 6.39 10.32 -3.81
N GLY A 19 6.04 9.19 -3.18
CA GLY A 19 5.47 9.15 -1.83
C GLY A 19 6.46 9.14 -0.66
N LEU A 20 7.78 9.12 -0.90
CA LEU A 20 8.78 8.82 0.14
C LEU A 20 9.66 9.98 0.61
N SER A 21 9.38 11.23 0.23
CA SER A 21 10.19 12.39 0.63
C SER A 21 9.38 13.39 1.47
N GLY A 22 9.15 13.04 2.74
CA GLY A 22 8.46 13.87 3.72
C GLY A 22 9.15 13.89 5.09
N LEU A 23 10.48 13.97 5.12
CA LEU A 23 11.23 14.30 6.35
C LEU A 23 11.25 15.82 6.51
N MET A 24 10.38 16.36 7.36
CA MET A 24 10.41 17.77 7.76
C MET A 24 10.57 17.90 9.27
N ALA A 25 11.47 18.82 9.61
CA ALA A 25 11.97 19.13 10.93
C ALA A 25 10.88 19.70 11.86
N THR A 26 10.95 19.31 13.12
CA THR A 26 10.21 19.89 14.25
C THR A 26 10.66 21.34 14.50
N PRO A 27 9.75 22.34 14.53
CA PRO A 27 10.07 23.65 15.06
C PRO A 27 10.01 23.64 16.59
N ALA A 28 11.03 24.25 17.20
CA ALA A 28 11.11 24.49 18.63
C ALA A 28 9.99 25.43 19.08
N PHE A 29 9.09 24.95 19.94
CA PHE A 29 8.13 25.77 20.67
C PHE A 29 8.69 26.14 22.05
N ALA A 30 8.81 27.43 22.30
CA ALA A 30 9.11 28.01 23.61
C ALA A 30 7.95 27.75 24.58
N GLN A 31 8.28 27.20 25.74
CA GLN A 31 7.32 26.81 26.78
C GLN A 31 7.45 27.76 27.97
N CYS A 32 6.39 28.52 28.25
CA CYS A 32 6.26 29.35 29.44
C CYS A 32 4.89 29.04 30.09
N GLY A 33 4.90 28.69 31.38
CA GLY A 33 3.69 28.69 32.22
C GLY A 33 3.30 27.34 32.86
N ARG A 34 3.69 27.17 34.13
CA ARG A 34 3.24 26.13 35.08
C ARG A 34 1.71 26.07 35.23
N LYS A 35 1.17 24.86 35.46
CA LYS A 35 0.30 24.51 36.63
C LYS A 35 -0.05 23.01 36.70
N SER A 36 0.24 22.43 37.87
CA SER A 36 -0.39 21.28 38.58
C SER A 36 -0.80 20.01 37.80
N THR A 37 -0.06 18.93 38.04
CA THR A 37 -0.42 17.53 37.74
C THR A 37 -1.21 16.87 38.87
N PRO A 38 -2.26 16.08 38.59
CA PRO A 38 -2.68 14.98 39.45
C PRO A 38 -1.97 13.68 39.05
N VAL A 39 -1.48 12.95 40.05
CA VAL A 39 -0.85 11.64 39.91
C VAL A 39 -1.91 10.59 39.59
N VAL A 40 -1.88 10.05 38.38
CA VAL A 40 -2.67 8.86 37.98
C VAL A 40 -1.71 7.67 37.93
N ARG A 41 -1.90 6.72 38.85
CA ARG A 41 -1.25 5.39 38.82
C ARG A 41 -1.80 4.60 37.63
N VAL A 42 -0.95 4.26 36.67
CA VAL A 42 -1.23 3.26 35.64
C VAL A 42 -0.67 1.91 36.14
N PRO A 43 -1.48 0.83 36.17
CA PRO A 43 -0.96 -0.49 36.49
C PRO A 43 -0.20 -1.07 35.31
N ASP A 44 1.06 -1.41 35.59
CA ASP A 44 1.97 -2.19 34.77
C ASP A 44 1.43 -3.62 34.56
N ARG A 45 1.07 -3.95 33.31
CA ARG A 45 0.77 -5.32 32.85
C ARG A 45 1.11 -5.49 31.37
N SER A 46 2.37 -5.36 31.00
CA SER A 46 2.90 -5.96 29.78
C SER A 46 3.31 -7.42 30.08
N ARG A 47 2.33 -8.33 29.96
CA ARG A 47 2.58 -9.77 30.05
C ARG A 47 3.10 -10.24 28.69
N VAL A 48 4.43 -10.34 28.54
CA VAL A 48 5.06 -11.04 27.42
C VAL A 48 4.78 -12.54 27.63
N VAL A 49 3.90 -13.10 26.81
CA VAL A 49 3.69 -14.56 26.75
C VAL A 49 4.73 -15.12 25.80
N ILE A 50 5.82 -15.66 26.37
CA ILE A 50 6.72 -16.57 25.66
C ILE A 50 6.04 -17.94 25.73
N GLU A 51 5.29 -18.31 24.69
CA GLU A 51 4.86 -19.70 24.52
C GLU A 51 6.08 -20.54 24.16
N HIS A 52 6.57 -21.30 25.14
CA HIS A 52 7.45 -22.44 24.87
C HIS A 52 6.60 -23.54 24.25
N ASP A 53 6.73 -23.69 22.93
CA ASP A 53 6.25 -24.86 22.21
C ASP A 53 6.94 -26.11 22.77
N ARG A 54 6.19 -26.88 23.56
CA ARG A 54 6.65 -28.13 24.17
C ARG A 54 6.32 -29.27 23.21
N GLY A 55 7.38 -29.80 22.59
CA GLY A 55 7.59 -31.23 22.48
C GLY A 55 6.63 -32.00 21.57
N ALA A 56 6.88 -31.95 20.26
CA ALA A 56 6.68 -33.12 19.42
C ALA A 56 7.96 -33.97 19.49
N ASP A 57 7.88 -35.02 20.31
CA ASP A 57 8.85 -36.08 20.48
C ASP A 57 9.07 -36.79 19.12
N ARG A 58 10.01 -36.30 18.32
CA ARG A 58 10.51 -37.01 17.14
C ARG A 58 11.63 -37.92 17.59
N THR A 59 11.25 -39.17 17.84
CA THR A 59 12.16 -40.31 17.93
C THR A 59 13.17 -40.25 16.78
N MET A 60 14.43 -39.99 17.12
CA MET A 60 15.58 -40.17 16.23
C MET A 60 15.66 -41.66 15.85
N THR A 61 15.16 -42.00 14.68
CA THR A 61 15.47 -43.29 14.04
C THR A 61 16.94 -43.34 13.67
N GLN A 62 17.65 -44.14 14.46
CA GLN A 62 18.86 -44.89 14.19
C GLN A 62 19.35 -44.83 12.73
N THR A 63 20.50 -44.19 12.55
CA THR A 63 21.23 -44.06 11.30
C THR A 63 21.67 -45.43 10.79
N ASP A 64 21.20 -45.81 9.61
CA ASP A 64 21.55 -47.03 8.90
C ASP A 64 23.02 -46.93 8.39
N PRO A 65 23.97 -47.75 8.87
CA PRO A 65 25.39 -47.62 8.54
C PRO A 65 25.76 -48.16 7.14
N ASN A 66 24.79 -48.48 6.29
CA ASN A 66 25.02 -49.19 5.02
C ASN A 66 24.53 -48.45 3.76
N LEU A 67 24.40 -47.13 3.81
CA LEU A 67 24.18 -46.32 2.61
C LEU A 67 25.50 -46.13 1.86
N LYS A 68 25.64 -46.84 0.74
CA LYS A 68 26.69 -46.58 -0.25
C LYS A 68 26.66 -45.10 -0.65
N PRO A 69 27.82 -44.43 -0.79
CA PRO A 69 27.89 -43.05 -1.22
C PRO A 69 27.23 -42.94 -2.60
N THR A 70 26.05 -42.33 -2.63
CA THR A 70 25.39 -41.97 -3.88
C THR A 70 26.20 -40.80 -4.42
N GLN A 71 26.89 -41.01 -5.54
CA GLN A 71 27.58 -39.93 -6.24
C GLN A 71 26.53 -38.90 -6.62
N ASP A 72 26.52 -37.76 -5.93
CA ASP A 72 25.69 -36.63 -6.31
C ASP A 72 25.99 -36.30 -7.79
N PRO A 73 24.95 -36.18 -8.64
CA PRO A 73 25.15 -35.79 -10.03
C PRO A 73 25.86 -34.44 -10.04
N ALA A 74 26.92 -34.35 -10.85
CA ALA A 74 27.73 -33.15 -10.99
C ALA A 74 26.82 -31.91 -11.13
N PRO A 75 27.09 -30.82 -10.39
CA PRO A 75 26.26 -29.63 -10.44
C PRO A 75 26.16 -29.16 -11.89
N THR A 76 24.94 -29.11 -12.40
CA THR A 76 24.66 -28.53 -13.72
C THR A 76 25.25 -27.12 -13.72
N PRO A 77 26.11 -26.75 -14.69
CA PRO A 77 26.72 -25.43 -14.72
C PRO A 77 25.64 -24.37 -14.60
N ALA A 78 25.63 -23.64 -13.49
CA ALA A 78 24.67 -22.57 -13.26
C ALA A 78 24.76 -21.62 -14.46
N ALA A 79 23.65 -21.49 -15.20
CA ALA A 79 23.58 -20.58 -16.33
C ALA A 79 24.02 -19.20 -15.85
N GLN A 80 25.18 -18.73 -16.34
CA GLN A 80 25.72 -17.44 -15.95
C GLN A 80 24.64 -16.39 -16.26
N PRO A 81 24.27 -15.52 -15.29
CA PRO A 81 23.25 -14.52 -15.52
C PRO A 81 23.67 -13.69 -16.73
N GLN A 82 22.83 -13.70 -17.77
CA GLN A 82 23.09 -12.92 -18.97
C GLN A 82 23.24 -11.46 -18.55
N ARG A 83 24.47 -10.93 -18.60
CA ARG A 83 24.71 -9.51 -18.40
C ARG A 83 24.02 -8.78 -19.53
N VAL A 84 22.87 -8.17 -19.22
CA VAL A 84 22.21 -7.23 -20.12
C VAL A 84 23.11 -6.00 -20.19
N THR A 85 23.94 -5.93 -21.22
CA THR A 85 24.74 -4.73 -21.51
C THR A 85 23.78 -3.67 -22.06
N ILE A 86 23.25 -2.83 -21.17
CA ILE A 86 22.49 -1.64 -21.56
C ILE A 86 23.46 -0.70 -22.28
N SER A 87 23.10 -0.25 -23.47
CA SER A 87 23.97 0.63 -24.24
C SER A 87 24.03 2.03 -23.59
N ASN A 88 25.20 2.69 -23.63
CA ASN A 88 25.33 4.07 -23.11
C ASN A 88 24.34 5.06 -23.76
N GLN A 89 23.86 4.76 -24.98
CA GLN A 89 22.86 5.57 -25.68
C GLN A 89 21.46 5.46 -25.06
N GLU A 90 21.09 4.31 -24.49
CA GLU A 90 19.82 4.14 -23.80
C GLU A 90 19.83 4.88 -22.46
N LEU A 91 20.94 4.80 -21.72
CA LEU A 91 21.14 5.57 -20.49
C LEU A 91 20.99 7.08 -20.71
N GLN A 92 21.61 7.63 -21.76
CA GLN A 92 21.50 9.06 -22.09
C GLN A 92 20.07 9.49 -22.45
N LYS A 93 19.29 8.62 -23.11
CA LYS A 93 17.88 8.91 -23.45
C LYS A 93 17.02 8.94 -22.19
N ASP A 94 17.26 8.02 -21.27
CA ASP A 94 16.52 7.95 -20.01
C ASP A 94 16.82 9.16 -19.11
N GLU A 95 18.08 9.60 -19.07
CA GLU A 95 18.48 10.83 -18.36
C GLU A 95 17.81 12.08 -18.95
N ALA A 96 17.81 12.21 -20.29
CA ALA A 96 17.17 13.33 -20.97
C ALA A 96 15.66 13.38 -20.72
N LEU A 97 14.99 12.22 -20.77
CA LEU A 97 13.57 12.09 -20.44
C LEU A 97 13.29 12.46 -18.98
N GLY A 98 14.13 12.01 -18.05
CA GLY A 98 14.05 12.36 -16.64
C GLY A 98 14.20 13.87 -16.39
N ALA A 99 15.14 14.52 -17.08
CA ALA A 99 15.34 15.96 -17.01
C ALA A 99 14.14 16.74 -17.57
N GLU A 100 13.56 16.29 -18.69
CA GLU A 100 12.36 16.89 -19.27
C GLU A 100 11.15 16.77 -18.33
N LEU A 101 10.92 15.58 -17.76
CA LEU A 101 9.86 15.35 -16.78
C LEU A 101 10.05 16.22 -15.53
N SER A 102 11.27 16.39 -15.06
CA SER A 102 11.58 17.24 -13.90
C SER A 102 11.28 18.72 -14.19
N LYS A 103 11.67 19.22 -15.37
CA LYS A 103 11.32 20.57 -15.83
C LYS A 103 9.81 20.73 -15.96
N ARG A 104 9.12 19.74 -16.51
CA ARG A 104 7.66 19.75 -16.67
C ARG A 104 6.96 19.78 -15.32
N LYS A 105 7.38 18.95 -14.36
CA LYS A 105 6.89 18.95 -12.98
C LYS A 105 7.06 20.32 -12.33
N PHE A 106 8.24 20.94 -12.46
CA PHE A 106 8.48 22.27 -11.90
C PHE A 106 7.50 23.34 -12.43
N VAL A 107 7.27 23.37 -13.75
CA VAL A 107 6.32 24.31 -14.37
C VAL A 107 4.90 24.05 -13.86
N LEU A 108 4.47 22.78 -13.84
CA LEU A 108 3.16 22.39 -13.34
C LEU A 108 2.97 22.75 -11.86
N THR A 109 3.96 22.51 -11.01
CA THR A 109 3.93 22.86 -9.59
C THR A 109 3.71 24.36 -9.42
N ARG A 110 4.46 25.19 -10.14
CA ARG A 110 4.32 26.65 -10.08
C ARG A 110 2.92 27.09 -10.52
N ASP A 111 2.42 26.54 -11.63
CA ASP A 111 1.13 26.91 -12.19
C ASP A 111 -0.03 26.45 -11.26
N LEU A 112 0.08 25.26 -10.66
CA LEU A 112 -0.86 24.76 -9.65
C LEU A 112 -0.85 25.61 -8.37
N GLN A 113 0.33 26.04 -7.90
CA GLN A 113 0.43 26.96 -6.77
C GLN A 113 -0.21 28.33 -7.07
N GLN A 114 -0.07 28.83 -8.31
CA GLN A 114 -0.73 30.06 -8.73
C GLN A 114 -2.26 29.89 -8.75
N ILE A 115 -2.77 28.76 -9.24
CA ILE A 115 -4.21 28.43 -9.20
C ILE A 115 -4.69 28.37 -7.76
N ARG A 116 -3.98 27.65 -6.89
CA ARG A 116 -4.29 27.55 -5.46
C ARG A 116 -4.40 28.94 -4.83
N HIS A 117 -3.38 29.79 -5.01
CA HIS A 117 -3.36 31.13 -4.42
C HIS A 117 -4.47 32.04 -4.95
N ARG A 118 -4.75 31.99 -6.25
CA ARG A 118 -5.72 32.88 -6.90
C ARG A 118 -7.17 32.48 -6.66
N TYR A 119 -7.47 31.17 -6.65
CA TYR A 119 -8.85 30.69 -6.67
C TYR A 119 -9.33 30.04 -5.36
N PHE A 120 -8.42 29.56 -4.51
CA PHE A 120 -8.79 28.76 -3.33
C PHE A 120 -8.46 29.44 -1.99
N ARG A 121 -7.71 30.55 -2.00
CA ARG A 121 -7.36 31.28 -0.77
C ARG A 121 -8.55 32.02 -0.13
N ASP A 122 -9.49 32.48 -0.94
CA ASP A 122 -10.71 33.14 -0.46
C ASP A 122 -11.84 32.10 -0.33
N VAL A 123 -12.11 31.72 0.92
CA VAL A 123 -13.08 30.68 1.26
C VAL A 123 -14.51 31.09 0.87
N SER A 124 -14.80 32.38 0.78
CA SER A 124 -16.17 32.89 0.63
C SER A 124 -16.69 32.92 -0.81
N ALA A 125 -15.79 32.91 -1.80
CA ALA A 125 -16.16 33.11 -3.21
C ALA A 125 -16.36 31.78 -3.95
N GLU A 126 -17.51 31.13 -3.75
CA GLU A 126 -17.90 29.87 -4.43
C GLU A 126 -17.71 29.95 -5.96
N LYS A 127 -18.10 31.08 -6.58
CA LYS A 127 -17.93 31.31 -8.03
C LYS A 127 -16.46 31.27 -8.46
N THR A 128 -15.56 31.83 -7.66
CA THR A 128 -14.12 31.84 -7.93
C THR A 128 -13.53 30.44 -7.78
N ARG A 129 -13.99 29.67 -6.79
CA ARG A 129 -13.60 28.27 -6.58
C ARG A 129 -13.95 27.40 -7.77
N GLN A 130 -15.16 27.54 -8.32
CA GLN A 130 -15.57 26.78 -9.51
C GLN A 130 -14.75 27.11 -10.76
N GLN A 131 -14.30 28.37 -10.91
CA GLN A 131 -13.33 28.71 -11.95
C GLN A 131 -11.99 28.01 -11.71
N GLY A 132 -11.53 27.95 -10.46
CA GLY A 132 -10.35 27.19 -10.05
C GLY A 132 -10.45 25.70 -10.39
N LEU A 133 -11.57 25.06 -10.06
CA LEU A 133 -11.82 23.64 -10.35
C LEU A 133 -11.84 23.37 -11.86
N ASN A 134 -12.43 24.25 -12.67
CA ASN A 134 -12.39 24.11 -14.13
C ASN A 134 -10.95 24.20 -14.67
N ARG A 135 -10.11 25.06 -14.10
CA ARG A 135 -8.68 25.14 -14.45
C ARG A 135 -7.92 23.88 -14.03
N LEU A 136 -8.18 23.36 -12.82
CA LEU A 136 -7.61 22.11 -12.34
C LEU A 136 -8.01 20.93 -13.23
N ARG A 137 -9.26 20.87 -13.69
CA ARG A 137 -9.73 19.83 -14.61
C ARG A 137 -8.94 19.81 -15.91
N GLU A 138 -8.61 20.98 -16.47
CA GLU A 138 -7.78 21.08 -17.67
C GLU A 138 -6.36 20.58 -17.42
N MET A 139 -5.76 20.92 -16.27
CA MET A 139 -4.43 20.42 -15.91
C MET A 139 -4.40 18.93 -15.58
N ALA A 140 -5.48 18.40 -14.98
CA ALA A 140 -5.62 16.99 -14.62
C ALA A 140 -5.68 16.05 -15.84
N LYS A 141 -5.85 16.59 -17.06
CA LYS A 141 -5.68 15.81 -18.31
C LYS A 141 -4.24 15.32 -18.48
N GLU A 142 -3.27 16.02 -17.88
CA GLU A 142 -1.88 15.60 -17.88
C GLU A 142 -1.60 14.68 -16.68
N THR A 143 -1.23 13.43 -16.96
CA THR A 143 -0.98 12.41 -15.93
C THR A 143 0.06 12.86 -14.88
N VAL A 144 1.08 13.61 -15.29
CA VAL A 144 2.15 14.10 -14.40
C VAL A 144 1.62 15.11 -13.38
N ALA A 145 0.51 15.80 -13.67
CA ALA A 145 -0.08 16.79 -12.78
C ALA A 145 -0.88 16.15 -11.62
N LEU A 146 -1.36 14.92 -11.77
CA LEU A 146 -2.29 14.32 -10.80
C LEU A 146 -1.69 14.16 -9.39
N PRO A 147 -0.47 13.60 -9.20
CA PRO A 147 0.14 13.54 -7.87
C PRO A 147 0.38 14.92 -7.28
N LEU A 148 0.78 15.88 -8.13
CA LEU A 148 1.04 17.28 -7.71
C LEU A 148 -0.25 17.98 -7.25
N ILE A 149 -1.39 17.71 -7.89
CA ILE A 149 -2.69 18.24 -7.46
C ILE A 149 -3.01 17.73 -6.06
N VAL A 150 -2.82 16.44 -5.77
CA VAL A 150 -3.08 15.89 -4.43
C VAL A 150 -2.14 16.50 -3.39
N GLU A 151 -0.85 16.57 -3.69
CA GLU A 151 0.18 17.09 -2.78
C GLU A 151 -0.02 18.58 -2.46
N ILE A 152 -0.20 19.43 -3.49
CA ILE A 152 -0.31 20.88 -3.33
C ILE A 152 -1.59 21.27 -2.58
N PHE A 153 -2.67 20.50 -2.73
CA PHE A 153 -3.98 20.76 -2.13
C PHE A 153 -4.23 19.95 -0.84
N GLN A 154 -3.24 19.20 -0.34
CA GLN A 154 -3.40 18.35 0.85
C GLN A 154 -3.79 19.11 2.13
N HIS A 155 -3.42 20.40 2.20
CA HIS A 155 -3.69 21.28 3.35
C HIS A 155 -4.88 22.21 3.16
N GLU A 156 -5.63 22.07 2.05
CA GLU A 156 -6.88 22.82 1.87
C GLU A 156 -7.97 22.28 2.80
N ASP A 157 -9.02 23.09 2.97
CA ASP A 157 -10.18 22.68 3.75
C ASP A 157 -10.82 21.41 3.17
N ARG A 158 -11.47 20.63 4.05
CA ARG A 158 -12.10 19.36 3.69
C ARG A 158 -13.08 19.49 2.52
N LYS A 159 -13.87 20.57 2.47
CA LYS A 159 -14.85 20.79 1.39
C LYS A 159 -14.13 20.94 0.04
N THR A 160 -13.08 21.76 -0.02
CA THR A 160 -12.25 21.91 -1.23
C THR A 160 -11.63 20.58 -1.68
N ARG A 161 -11.07 19.81 -0.74
CA ARG A 161 -10.47 18.50 -1.06
C ARG A 161 -11.50 17.49 -1.58
N MET A 162 -12.70 17.48 -1.00
CA MET A 162 -13.84 16.69 -1.49
C MET A 162 -14.25 17.08 -2.92
N GLU A 163 -14.31 18.39 -3.22
CA GLU A 163 -14.65 18.87 -4.56
C GLU A 163 -13.58 18.49 -5.60
N ILE A 164 -12.29 18.61 -5.27
CA ILE A 164 -11.19 18.18 -6.14
C ILE A 164 -11.28 16.68 -6.39
N MET A 165 -11.48 15.88 -5.36
CA MET A 165 -11.62 14.44 -5.48
C MET A 165 -12.83 14.03 -6.33
N SER A 166 -13.99 14.67 -6.10
CA SER A 166 -15.19 14.46 -6.92
C SER A 166 -14.95 14.84 -8.38
N MET A 167 -14.24 15.95 -8.63
CA MET A 167 -13.82 16.36 -9.98
C MET A 167 -12.96 15.29 -10.64
N LEU A 168 -11.93 14.76 -9.96
CA LEU A 168 -11.08 13.69 -10.49
C LEU A 168 -11.87 12.41 -10.80
N ALA A 169 -12.78 12.01 -9.90
CA ALA A 169 -13.65 10.86 -10.11
C ALA A 169 -14.58 11.06 -11.33
N SER A 170 -15.09 12.28 -11.53
CA SER A 170 -15.98 12.61 -12.66
C SER A 170 -15.32 12.51 -14.05
N MET A 171 -13.99 12.67 -14.13
CA MET A 171 -13.26 12.61 -15.41
C MET A 171 -13.25 11.21 -16.03
N LYS A 172 -13.53 10.21 -15.21
CA LYS A 172 -13.62 8.81 -15.59
C LYS A 172 -12.40 8.21 -16.30
N THR A 173 -11.18 8.74 -16.10
CA THR A 173 -9.97 8.20 -16.74
C THR A 173 -9.19 7.28 -15.81
N GLN A 174 -8.40 6.37 -16.39
CA GLN A 174 -7.59 5.43 -15.61
C GLN A 174 -6.60 6.13 -14.65
N PRO A 175 -5.88 7.21 -15.05
CA PRO A 175 -5.00 7.92 -14.12
C PRO A 175 -5.75 8.59 -12.98
N THR A 176 -6.94 9.14 -13.23
CA THR A 176 -7.72 9.79 -12.16
C THR A 176 -8.29 8.76 -11.19
N ASP A 177 -8.71 7.57 -11.66
CA ASP A 177 -9.08 6.45 -10.79
C ASP A 177 -7.95 6.01 -9.88
N SER A 178 -6.74 5.86 -10.44
CA SER A 178 -5.56 5.51 -9.65
C SER A 178 -5.28 6.55 -8.58
N THR A 179 -5.47 7.83 -8.90
CA THR A 179 -5.25 8.93 -7.96
C THR A 179 -6.29 8.94 -6.85
N VAL A 180 -7.58 8.79 -7.18
CA VAL A 180 -8.66 8.73 -6.19
C VAL A 180 -8.54 7.48 -5.31
N ALA A 181 -8.17 6.33 -5.88
CA ALA A 181 -7.88 5.13 -5.11
C ALA A 181 -6.68 5.33 -4.18
N TRP A 182 -5.62 5.99 -4.64
CA TRP A 182 -4.49 6.32 -3.77
C TRP A 182 -4.87 7.24 -2.62
N MET A 183 -5.75 8.23 -2.86
CA MET A 183 -6.33 9.05 -1.79
C MET A 183 -7.15 8.20 -0.80
N ALA A 184 -7.94 7.24 -1.28
CA ALA A 184 -8.67 6.32 -0.40
C ALA A 184 -7.76 5.53 0.55
N LEU A 185 -6.53 5.25 0.12
CA LEU A 185 -5.56 4.45 0.85
C LEU A 185 -4.66 5.28 1.78
N THR A 186 -4.22 6.46 1.35
CA THR A 186 -3.12 7.20 1.99
C THR A 186 -3.52 8.50 2.67
N ASP A 187 -4.72 9.02 2.41
CA ASP A 187 -5.13 10.32 2.94
C ASP A 187 -5.15 10.30 4.47
N THR A 188 -4.73 11.37 5.13
CA THR A 188 -4.69 11.45 6.60
C THR A 188 -6.07 11.61 7.22
N ASP A 189 -7.03 12.22 6.50
CA ASP A 189 -8.40 12.41 6.96
C ASP A 189 -9.24 11.17 6.66
N ALA A 190 -9.76 10.53 7.73
CA ALA A 190 -10.55 9.32 7.61
C ALA A 190 -11.85 9.51 6.80
N GLU A 191 -12.49 10.69 6.88
CA GLU A 191 -13.70 10.97 6.11
C GLU A 191 -13.39 11.10 4.61
N LEU A 192 -12.25 11.71 4.26
CA LEU A 192 -11.81 11.79 2.87
C LEU A 192 -11.44 10.41 2.32
N ARG A 193 -10.75 9.57 3.11
CA ARG A 193 -10.48 8.18 2.72
C ARG A 193 -11.78 7.42 2.42
N GLN A 194 -12.77 7.52 3.30
CA GLN A 194 -14.05 6.84 3.14
C GLN A 194 -14.83 7.37 1.92
N ALA A 195 -14.84 8.68 1.71
CA ALA A 195 -15.47 9.30 0.55
C ALA A 195 -14.79 8.87 -0.77
N ALA A 196 -13.46 8.82 -0.81
CA ALA A 196 -12.70 8.32 -1.95
C ALA A 196 -13.03 6.85 -2.26
N ALA A 197 -13.05 6.00 -1.22
CA ALA A 197 -13.44 4.60 -1.35
C ALA A 197 -14.88 4.44 -1.86
N THR A 198 -15.79 5.30 -1.41
CA THR A 198 -17.19 5.33 -1.85
C THR A 198 -17.30 5.68 -3.34
N LEU A 199 -16.56 6.68 -3.81
CA LEU A 199 -16.53 7.07 -5.23
C LEU A 199 -16.03 5.91 -6.14
N ILE A 200 -14.99 5.18 -5.70
CA ILE A 200 -14.50 4.01 -6.45
C ILE A 200 -15.54 2.86 -6.41
N ALA A 201 -16.21 2.65 -5.28
CA ALA A 201 -17.26 1.64 -5.15
C ALA A 201 -18.51 1.98 -5.99
N ASP A 202 -18.93 3.24 -6.02
CA ASP A 202 -19.98 3.76 -6.91
C ASP A 202 -19.65 3.46 -8.36
N ARG A 203 -18.43 3.81 -8.78
CA ARG A 203 -17.96 3.56 -10.14
C ARG A 203 -17.89 2.07 -10.48
N THR A 204 -17.47 1.25 -9.53
CA THR A 204 -17.46 -0.22 -9.71
C THR A 204 -18.88 -0.74 -9.92
N ARG A 205 -19.86 -0.21 -9.19
CA ARG A 205 -21.28 -0.54 -9.40
C ARG A 205 -21.79 -0.08 -10.77
N GLU A 206 -21.40 1.11 -11.23
CA GLU A 206 -21.74 1.61 -12.58
C GLU A 206 -21.16 0.72 -13.69
N SER A 207 -19.99 0.11 -13.47
CA SER A 207 -19.31 -0.79 -14.41
C SER A 207 -19.69 -2.27 -14.22
N ASN A 208 -20.91 -2.58 -13.75
CA ASN A 208 -21.38 -3.96 -13.51
C ASN A 208 -20.49 -4.80 -12.57
N GLY A 209 -19.82 -4.16 -11.62
CA GLY A 209 -18.90 -4.83 -10.69
C GLY A 209 -17.44 -4.86 -11.15
N GLU A 210 -17.11 -4.35 -12.34
CA GLU A 210 -15.72 -4.25 -12.78
C GLU A 210 -15.01 -3.08 -12.08
N VAL A 211 -13.98 -3.41 -11.29
CA VAL A 211 -13.17 -2.42 -10.59
C VAL A 211 -12.30 -1.66 -11.61
N PRO A 212 -12.27 -0.32 -11.60
CA PRO A 212 -11.44 0.45 -12.53
C PRO A 212 -9.96 0.05 -12.47
N ILE A 213 -9.34 -0.16 -13.63
CA ILE A 213 -7.94 -0.63 -13.74
C ILE A 213 -6.96 0.25 -12.94
N GLY A 214 -7.18 1.57 -12.94
CA GLY A 214 -6.35 2.50 -12.16
C GLY A 214 -6.42 2.23 -10.66
N ALA A 215 -7.61 1.91 -10.13
CA ALA A 215 -7.78 1.55 -8.73
C ALA A 215 -7.13 0.19 -8.41
N GLN A 216 -7.21 -0.78 -9.33
CA GLN A 216 -6.52 -2.07 -9.17
C GLN A 216 -5.01 -1.88 -9.03
N TRP A 217 -4.41 -1.00 -9.85
CA TRP A 217 -2.97 -0.72 -9.78
C TRP A 217 -2.58 -0.01 -8.49
N ALA A 218 -3.39 0.93 -8.01
CA ALA A 218 -3.16 1.60 -6.74
C ALA A 218 -3.20 0.60 -5.57
N ILE A 219 -4.18 -0.31 -5.56
CA ILE A 219 -4.30 -1.37 -4.54
C ILE A 219 -3.10 -2.33 -4.61
N ALA A 220 -2.74 -2.79 -5.81
CA ALA A 220 -1.59 -3.67 -5.99
C ALA A 220 -0.27 -3.01 -5.53
N GLY A 221 -0.05 -1.74 -5.87
CA GLY A 221 1.11 -0.98 -5.41
C GLY A 221 1.13 -0.75 -3.91
N ALA A 222 -0.03 -0.55 -3.28
CA ALA A 222 -0.14 -0.40 -1.84
C ALA A 222 0.10 -1.73 -1.09
N LEU A 223 -0.31 -2.87 -1.66
CA LEU A 223 -0.06 -4.20 -1.09
C LEU A 223 1.44 -4.57 -1.10
N ASP A 224 2.21 -4.04 -2.04
CA ASP A 224 3.67 -4.21 -2.13
C ASP A 224 4.45 -3.30 -1.15
N SER A 225 3.76 -2.41 -0.44
CA SER A 225 4.40 -1.48 0.51
C SER A 225 4.95 -2.20 1.75
N SER A 226 6.02 -1.62 2.30
CA SER A 226 6.53 -1.98 3.63
C SER A 226 5.69 -1.41 4.77
N ASP A 227 4.86 -0.38 4.50
CA ASP A 227 3.97 0.23 5.49
C ASP A 227 2.77 -0.68 5.79
N ASN A 228 2.72 -1.21 7.01
CA ASN A 228 1.67 -2.11 7.47
C ASN A 228 0.28 -1.45 7.48
N ALA A 229 0.18 -0.16 7.77
CA ALA A 229 -1.11 0.54 7.78
C ALA A 229 -1.67 0.67 6.35
N LEU A 230 -0.80 1.03 5.40
CA LEU A 230 -1.16 1.14 3.99
C LEU A 230 -1.57 -0.21 3.39
N VAL A 231 -0.83 -1.28 3.70
CA VAL A 231 -1.14 -2.63 3.20
C VAL A 231 -2.48 -3.11 3.76
N SER A 232 -2.75 -2.85 5.04
CA SER A 232 -4.02 -3.26 5.65
C SER A 232 -5.20 -2.47 5.09
N ALA A 233 -5.03 -1.17 4.81
CA ALA A 233 -6.01 -0.38 4.09
C ALA A 233 -6.28 -0.92 2.67
N ALA A 234 -5.22 -1.30 1.95
CA ALA A 234 -5.32 -1.88 0.60
C ALA A 234 -6.03 -3.23 0.60
N ALA A 235 -5.72 -4.10 1.57
CA ALA A 235 -6.40 -5.38 1.75
C ALA A 235 -7.90 -5.21 2.02
N ASN A 236 -8.27 -4.29 2.91
CA ASN A 236 -9.67 -3.97 3.18
C ASN A 236 -10.39 -3.37 1.96
N MET A 237 -9.72 -2.51 1.20
CA MET A 237 -10.28 -1.96 -0.03
C MET A 237 -10.49 -3.04 -1.09
N ALA A 238 -9.54 -3.97 -1.25
CA ALA A 238 -9.67 -5.13 -2.13
C ALA A 238 -10.87 -6.01 -1.74
N LEU A 239 -11.05 -6.28 -0.45
CA LEU A 239 -12.20 -7.01 0.07
C LEU A 239 -13.52 -6.29 -0.24
N ASN A 240 -13.62 -4.99 0.08
CA ASN A 240 -14.83 -4.20 -0.12
C ASN A 240 -15.24 -4.09 -1.59
N LEU A 241 -14.26 -3.98 -2.49
CA LEU A 241 -14.48 -3.95 -3.93
C LEU A 241 -14.64 -5.34 -4.55
N ARG A 242 -14.50 -6.42 -3.75
CA ARG A 242 -14.49 -7.81 -4.22
C ARG A 242 -13.47 -8.04 -5.32
N LEU A 243 -12.30 -7.41 -5.19
CA LEU A 243 -11.23 -7.45 -6.18
C LEU A 243 -10.49 -8.78 -6.11
N ILE A 244 -11.06 -9.78 -6.77
CA ILE A 244 -10.50 -11.14 -6.89
C ILE A 244 -9.06 -11.15 -7.39
N ASP A 245 -8.74 -10.28 -8.36
CA ASP A 245 -7.42 -10.23 -8.99
C ASP A 245 -6.31 -9.77 -8.01
N ALA A 246 -6.69 -9.25 -6.83
CA ALA A 246 -5.73 -8.90 -5.77
C ALA A 246 -5.30 -10.10 -4.92
N ILE A 247 -5.95 -11.27 -5.03
CA ILE A 247 -5.64 -12.46 -4.23
C ILE A 247 -4.13 -12.81 -4.27
N PRO A 248 -3.46 -12.89 -5.44
CA PRO A 248 -2.03 -13.17 -5.49
C PRO A 248 -1.17 -12.14 -4.73
N SER A 249 -1.50 -10.85 -4.87
CA SER A 249 -0.81 -9.78 -4.15
C SER A 249 -1.06 -9.83 -2.64
N MET A 250 -2.27 -10.19 -2.21
CA MET A 250 -2.59 -10.36 -0.78
C MET A 250 -1.89 -11.59 -0.17
N ILE A 251 -1.76 -12.69 -0.93
CA ILE A 251 -1.00 -13.89 -0.51
C ILE A 251 0.47 -13.51 -0.25
N ALA A 252 1.07 -12.72 -1.14
CA ALA A 252 2.44 -12.22 -0.97
C ALA A 252 2.53 -11.24 0.21
N ALA A 253 1.54 -10.37 0.39
CA ALA A 253 1.57 -9.32 1.41
C ALA A 253 1.30 -9.81 2.85
N GLN A 254 0.69 -10.98 3.05
CA GLN A 254 0.29 -11.46 4.39
C GLN A 254 1.48 -11.79 5.31
N VAL A 255 2.64 -12.12 4.72
CA VAL A 255 3.90 -12.34 5.44
C VAL A 255 4.89 -11.33 4.93
N SER A 256 5.21 -10.33 5.74
CA SER A 256 6.34 -9.44 5.45
C SER A 256 7.58 -10.07 6.04
N ASN A 257 8.57 -10.32 5.19
CA ASN A 257 9.96 -10.39 5.63
C ASN A 257 10.48 -8.95 5.60
N PRO A 258 10.38 -8.18 6.70
CA PRO A 258 11.03 -6.89 6.77
C PRO A 258 12.48 -7.13 6.42
N ASN A 259 12.93 -6.59 5.27
CA ASN A 259 14.24 -6.80 4.66
C ASN A 259 15.18 -7.52 5.62
N ALA A 260 15.37 -8.84 5.43
CA ALA A 260 16.43 -9.57 6.10
C ALA A 260 17.68 -8.73 5.86
N GLY A 261 18.11 -8.00 6.89
CA GLY A 261 19.01 -6.87 6.72
C GLY A 261 20.17 -7.35 5.87
N ALA A 262 20.43 -6.67 4.74
CA ALA A 262 21.57 -7.00 3.89
C ALA A 262 22.74 -7.26 4.83
N PRO A 263 23.38 -8.45 4.80
CA PRO A 263 24.17 -8.99 5.90
C PRO A 263 25.21 -7.96 6.34
N GLY A 264 24.80 -7.13 7.30
CA GLY A 264 25.63 -6.10 7.85
C GLY A 264 26.63 -6.86 8.68
N ALA A 265 27.92 -6.62 8.46
CA ALA A 265 29.01 -7.30 9.14
C ALA A 265 29.12 -6.91 10.65
N GLY A 266 27.99 -6.83 11.36
CA GLY A 266 27.86 -6.39 12.74
C GLY A 266 26.73 -7.15 13.45
N ALA A 267 26.77 -7.15 14.78
CA ALA A 267 25.70 -7.74 15.56
C ALA A 267 24.44 -6.87 15.45
N ILE A 268 23.29 -7.48 15.15
CA ILE A 268 21.97 -6.84 15.07
C ILE A 268 21.54 -6.33 16.46
N GLY A 269 22.04 -6.97 17.52
CA GLY A 269 21.84 -6.53 18.90
C GLY A 269 22.94 -7.03 19.83
N GLN A 270 23.11 -6.32 20.95
CA GLN A 270 23.99 -6.72 22.03
C GLN A 270 23.20 -6.74 23.35
N ILE A 271 23.20 -7.90 24.01
CA ILE A 271 22.62 -8.06 25.35
C ILE A 271 23.78 -8.27 26.31
N SER A 272 24.00 -7.28 27.19
CA SER A 272 25.01 -7.35 28.24
C SER A 272 24.35 -7.76 29.55
N ILE A 273 24.73 -8.93 30.08
CA ILE A 273 24.27 -9.41 31.38
C ILE A 273 25.42 -9.18 32.36
N VAL A 274 25.25 -8.22 33.26
CA VAL A 274 26.28 -7.80 34.21
C VAL A 274 25.81 -8.06 35.64
N THR A 275 26.64 -8.76 36.40
CA THR A 275 26.52 -8.92 37.85
C THR A 275 27.46 -7.92 38.52
N GLN A 276 26.91 -7.03 39.33
CA GLN A 276 27.70 -6.11 40.15
C GLN A 276 27.89 -6.71 41.54
N ARG A 277 29.15 -6.85 41.97
CA ARG A 277 29.49 -7.24 43.34
C ARG A 277 30.19 -6.08 44.03
N ALA A 278 29.59 -5.62 45.13
CA ALA A 278 30.25 -4.69 46.04
C ALA A 278 31.19 -5.48 46.96
N PHE A 279 32.39 -4.94 47.18
CA PHE A 279 33.35 -5.46 48.14
C PHE A 279 33.99 -4.29 48.89
N VAL A 280 34.55 -4.56 50.06
CA VAL A 280 35.33 -3.58 50.80
C VAL A 280 36.75 -3.58 50.24
N SER A 281 37.12 -2.52 49.54
CA SER A 281 38.43 -2.41 48.89
C SER A 281 39.52 -1.94 49.84
N ASP A 282 39.13 -1.15 50.85
CA ASP A 282 40.03 -0.68 51.87
C ASP A 282 39.30 -0.47 53.21
N LEU A 283 40.03 -0.56 54.30
CA LEU A 283 39.55 -0.32 55.65
C LEU A 283 40.48 0.71 56.30
N THR A 284 40.02 1.95 56.44
CA THR A 284 40.77 2.93 57.21
C THR A 284 40.45 2.75 58.69
N PRO A 285 41.42 2.36 59.55
CA PRO A 285 41.17 2.20 60.97
C PRO A 285 40.98 3.58 61.61
N VAL A 286 39.89 3.73 62.36
CA VAL A 286 39.60 4.92 63.15
C VAL A 286 39.75 4.53 64.62
N VAL A 287 40.82 5.02 65.25
CA VAL A 287 41.16 4.71 66.64
C VAL A 287 40.65 5.80 67.58
N GLY A 288 39.96 5.39 68.64
CA GLY A 288 39.62 6.21 69.80
C GLY A 288 40.21 5.63 71.08
N ASN A 289 40.19 6.39 72.17
CA ASN A 289 40.74 5.95 73.47
C ASN A 289 39.96 4.74 74.01
N GLY A 290 40.45 3.53 73.73
CA GLY A 290 39.86 2.25 74.16
C GLY A 290 38.92 1.56 73.16
N ALA A 291 38.80 2.06 71.92
CA ALA A 291 37.98 1.43 70.87
C ALA A 291 38.64 1.56 69.48
N VAL A 292 38.47 0.55 68.63
CA VAL A 292 38.91 0.56 67.23
C VAL A 292 37.68 0.34 66.35
N GLY A 293 37.40 1.28 65.46
CA GLY A 293 36.45 1.14 64.37
C GLY A 293 37.18 1.06 63.03
N PHE A 294 36.49 0.59 61.99
CA PHE A 294 36.98 0.68 60.62
C PHE A 294 35.98 1.44 59.77
N ASP A 295 36.46 2.38 58.98
CA ASP A 295 35.67 3.05 57.95
C ASP A 295 35.90 2.32 56.60
N PRO A 296 34.93 1.50 56.13
CA PRO A 296 35.10 0.72 54.91
C PRO A 296 34.92 1.58 53.66
N GLN A 297 35.91 1.54 52.79
CA GLN A 297 35.77 2.01 51.41
C GLN A 297 35.12 0.90 50.59
N ILE A 298 33.89 1.13 50.12
CA ILE A 298 33.17 0.18 49.27
C ILE A 298 33.54 0.45 47.82
N SER A 299 33.94 -0.60 47.09
CA SER A 299 34.13 -0.56 45.65
C SER A 299 33.28 -1.64 44.98
N THR A 300 32.97 -1.46 43.70
CA THR A 300 32.15 -2.40 42.94
C THR A 300 32.95 -2.99 41.78
N VAL A 301 32.96 -4.32 41.67
CA VAL A 301 33.41 -5.01 40.46
C VAL A 301 32.19 -5.46 39.66
N SER A 302 32.22 -5.20 38.35
CA SER A 302 31.19 -5.62 37.41
C SER A 302 31.73 -6.75 36.56
N GLU A 303 31.15 -7.95 36.68
CA GLU A 303 31.49 -9.11 35.87
C GLU A 303 30.26 -9.52 35.06
N GLY A 304 30.44 -9.89 33.81
CA GLY A 304 29.30 -10.18 32.96
C GLY A 304 29.67 -10.82 31.64
N VAL A 305 28.63 -11.24 30.92
CA VAL A 305 28.73 -11.78 29.56
C VAL A 305 28.03 -10.86 28.58
N VAL A 306 28.57 -10.79 27.37
CA VAL A 306 27.99 -10.07 26.24
C VAL A 306 27.49 -11.08 25.21
N LEU A 307 26.18 -11.17 25.04
CA LEU A 307 25.55 -11.94 23.98
C LEU A 307 25.39 -11.05 22.75
N ARG A 308 26.02 -11.42 21.64
CA ARG A 308 25.89 -10.75 20.35
C ARG A 308 24.92 -11.53 19.48
N VAL A 309 23.84 -10.88 19.06
CA VAL A 309 22.86 -11.47 18.13
C VAL A 309 23.33 -11.13 16.72
N PHE A 310 23.88 -12.11 16.00
CA PHE A 310 24.38 -11.93 14.63
C PHE A 310 23.31 -12.17 13.57
N ASP A 311 22.35 -13.04 13.87
CA ASP A 311 21.25 -13.36 12.98
C ASP A 311 19.96 -13.42 13.80
N ALA A 312 18.94 -12.72 13.31
CA ALA A 312 17.60 -12.72 13.85
C ALA A 312 16.65 -12.58 12.67
N TYR A 313 15.86 -13.63 12.42
CA TYR A 313 14.78 -13.55 11.46
C TYR A 313 13.50 -13.14 12.22
N VAL A 314 12.89 -12.04 11.79
CA VAL A 314 11.59 -11.60 12.31
C VAL A 314 10.57 -11.81 11.21
N ILE A 315 9.65 -12.76 11.42
CA ILE A 315 8.51 -12.96 10.52
C ILE A 315 7.37 -12.11 11.04
N THR A 316 6.94 -11.13 10.27
CA THR A 316 5.78 -10.30 10.62
C THR A 316 4.56 -10.82 9.88
N TYR A 317 3.65 -11.43 10.64
CA TYR A 317 2.35 -11.84 10.13
C TYR A 317 1.38 -10.66 10.16
N ARG A 318 0.83 -10.30 9.00
CA ARG A 318 -0.17 -9.23 8.87
C ARG A 318 -1.56 -9.84 8.99
N THR A 319 -2.06 -9.92 10.22
CA THR A 319 -3.34 -10.57 10.57
C THR A 319 -4.53 -9.95 9.83
N GLU A 320 -4.57 -8.62 9.66
CA GLU A 320 -5.63 -7.92 8.94
C GLU A 320 -5.67 -8.33 7.46
N VAL A 321 -4.51 -8.39 6.81
CA VAL A 321 -4.37 -8.83 5.41
C VAL A 321 -4.83 -10.27 5.25
N HIS A 322 -4.42 -11.16 6.17
CA HIS A 322 -4.85 -12.54 6.18
C HIS A 322 -6.37 -12.68 6.35
N SER A 323 -6.97 -11.94 7.29
CA SER A 323 -8.42 -11.96 7.51
C SER A 323 -9.20 -11.49 6.27
N ALA A 324 -8.72 -10.43 5.60
CA ALA A 324 -9.31 -9.93 4.37
C ALA A 324 -9.14 -10.92 3.20
N LEU A 325 -7.99 -11.58 3.11
CA LEU A 325 -7.71 -12.62 2.11
C LEU A 325 -8.66 -13.82 2.29
N VAL A 326 -8.83 -14.31 3.52
CA VAL A 326 -9.75 -15.41 3.83
C VAL A 326 -11.19 -15.02 3.50
N ALA A 327 -11.63 -13.83 3.89
CA ALA A 327 -12.98 -13.35 3.59
C ALA A 327 -13.22 -13.24 2.06
N LEU A 328 -12.28 -12.64 1.34
CA LEU A 328 -12.37 -12.44 -0.11
C LEU A 328 -12.37 -13.78 -0.86
N SER A 329 -11.47 -14.69 -0.52
CA SER A 329 -11.36 -16.00 -1.16
C SER A 329 -12.54 -16.92 -0.82
N THR A 330 -13.03 -16.89 0.43
CA THR A 330 -14.26 -17.61 0.84
C THR A 330 -15.46 -17.12 0.03
N GLN A 331 -15.59 -15.81 -0.14
CA GLN A 331 -16.64 -15.23 -0.98
C GLN A 331 -16.49 -15.63 -2.45
N ALA A 332 -15.26 -15.69 -2.96
CA ALA A 332 -14.98 -16.09 -4.33
C ALA A 332 -15.35 -17.56 -4.62
N MET A 333 -15.23 -18.43 -3.61
CA MET A 333 -15.57 -19.86 -3.64
C MET A 333 -17.02 -20.14 -3.19
N ASP A 334 -17.94 -19.19 -3.37
CA ASP A 334 -19.35 -19.33 -3.02
C ASP A 334 -19.60 -19.81 -1.56
N GLY A 335 -18.72 -19.39 -0.63
CA GLY A 335 -18.85 -19.61 0.81
C GLY A 335 -17.98 -20.73 1.40
N GLN A 336 -17.19 -21.45 0.60
CA GLN A 336 -16.25 -22.43 1.14
C GLN A 336 -15.09 -21.74 1.86
N SER A 337 -14.95 -22.00 3.17
CA SER A 337 -13.94 -21.34 3.99
C SER A 337 -12.53 -21.73 3.57
N THR A 338 -11.65 -20.74 3.44
CA THR A 338 -10.22 -20.90 3.15
C THR A 338 -9.34 -20.68 4.38
N ALA A 339 -9.94 -20.56 5.58
CA ALA A 339 -9.23 -20.26 6.82
C ALA A 339 -8.20 -21.35 7.21
N GLU A 340 -8.42 -22.59 6.78
CA GLU A 340 -7.53 -23.74 7.04
C GLU A 340 -6.14 -23.59 6.41
N LEU A 341 -5.99 -22.73 5.39
CA LEU A 341 -4.70 -22.47 4.73
C LEU A 341 -3.73 -21.68 5.63
N GLY A 342 -4.24 -20.99 6.66
CA GLY A 342 -3.42 -20.20 7.59
C GLY A 342 -2.49 -19.20 6.88
N TYR A 343 -1.26 -19.06 7.37
CA TYR A 343 -0.25 -18.14 6.80
C TYR A 343 0.71 -18.83 5.81
N ASP A 344 0.42 -20.07 5.38
CA ASP A 344 1.30 -20.81 4.47
C ASP A 344 1.15 -20.31 3.03
N GLN A 345 2.11 -19.50 2.58
CA GLN A 345 2.12 -18.93 1.23
C GLN A 345 2.16 -20.01 0.12
N ALA A 346 2.80 -21.15 0.36
CA ALA A 346 2.88 -22.24 -0.61
C ALA A 346 1.54 -22.97 -0.73
N ALA A 347 0.86 -23.21 0.40
CA ALA A 347 -0.50 -23.75 0.41
C ALA A 347 -1.47 -22.81 -0.32
N TRP A 348 -1.42 -21.50 -0.04
CA TRP A 348 -2.22 -20.48 -0.73
C TRP A 348 -1.98 -20.46 -2.24
N LYS A 349 -0.72 -20.49 -2.68
CA LYS A 349 -0.38 -20.52 -4.11
C LYS A 349 -0.92 -21.79 -4.77
N THR A 350 -0.71 -22.94 -4.15
CA THR A 350 -1.19 -24.24 -4.65
C THR A 350 -2.71 -24.24 -4.77
N TRP A 351 -3.42 -23.78 -3.73
CA TRP A 351 -4.87 -23.63 -3.74
C TRP A 351 -5.33 -22.72 -4.88
N TYR A 352 -4.69 -21.56 -5.06
CA TYR A 352 -5.05 -20.61 -6.11
C TYR A 352 -4.92 -21.23 -7.51
N GLU A 353 -3.79 -21.89 -7.78
CA GLU A 353 -3.50 -22.46 -9.10
C GLU A 353 -4.33 -23.73 -9.41
N THR A 354 -4.47 -24.62 -8.43
CA THR A 354 -5.05 -25.96 -8.64
C THR A 354 -6.55 -26.04 -8.35
N THR A 355 -7.06 -25.19 -7.46
CA THR A 355 -8.45 -25.25 -7.01
C THR A 355 -9.23 -24.05 -7.55
N TYR A 356 -8.74 -22.84 -7.29
CA TYR A 356 -9.49 -21.62 -7.58
C TYR A 356 -9.58 -21.28 -9.08
N LEU A 357 -8.46 -21.30 -9.82
CA LEU A 357 -8.48 -20.99 -11.26
C LEU A 357 -9.35 -21.97 -12.07
N PRO A 358 -9.28 -23.31 -11.86
CA PRO A 358 -10.18 -24.25 -12.52
C PRO A 358 -11.65 -24.03 -12.15
N TYR A 359 -11.94 -23.72 -10.87
CA TYR A 359 -13.29 -23.40 -10.40
C TYR A 359 -13.89 -22.20 -11.15
N GLN A 360 -13.14 -21.10 -11.25
CA GLN A 360 -13.54 -19.92 -12.01
C GLN A 360 -13.77 -20.23 -13.50
N ALA A 361 -12.89 -21.03 -14.11
CA ALA A 361 -13.04 -21.43 -15.50
C ALA A 361 -14.31 -22.27 -15.74
N ALA A 362 -14.68 -23.14 -14.79
CA ALA A 362 -15.94 -23.90 -14.84
C ALA A 362 -17.16 -22.98 -14.71
N LYS A 363 -17.17 -22.09 -13.70
CA LYS A 363 -18.25 -21.11 -13.48
C LYS A 363 -18.48 -20.21 -14.69
N ALA A 364 -17.41 -19.77 -15.34
CA ALA A 364 -17.48 -18.97 -16.57
C ALA A 364 -18.07 -19.75 -17.76
N LYS A 365 -17.84 -21.08 -17.85
CA LYS A 365 -18.48 -21.94 -18.86
C LYS A 365 -19.97 -22.10 -18.58
N ASP A 366 -20.35 -22.34 -17.33
CA ASP A 366 -21.76 -22.50 -16.94
C ASP A 366 -22.58 -21.22 -17.15
N ALA A 367 -21.98 -20.04 -16.88
CA ALA A 367 -22.60 -18.74 -17.15
C ALA A 367 -22.87 -18.52 -18.65
N LYS A 368 -21.99 -19.02 -19.53
CA LYS A 368 -22.18 -18.97 -20.99
C LYS A 368 -23.31 -19.89 -21.46
N ILE A 369 -23.47 -21.06 -20.83
CA ILE A 369 -24.54 -22.02 -21.16
C ILE A 369 -25.90 -21.50 -20.69
N LYS A 370 -25.95 -20.85 -19.52
CA LYS A 370 -27.20 -20.37 -18.91
C LYS A 370 -27.71 -19.04 -19.48
N SER A 371 -26.90 -18.30 -20.21
CA SER A 371 -27.34 -17.10 -20.92
C SER A 371 -28.15 -17.53 -22.16
N PRO A 372 -29.50 -17.42 -22.18
CA PRO A 372 -30.28 -17.85 -23.32
C PRO A 372 -29.82 -17.08 -24.55
N ALA A 373 -29.58 -17.79 -25.66
CA ALA A 373 -29.34 -17.19 -26.96
C ALA A 373 -30.37 -16.08 -27.18
N PRO A 374 -29.96 -14.86 -27.59
CA PRO A 374 -30.87 -13.74 -27.73
C PRO A 374 -32.03 -14.22 -28.58
N ALA A 375 -33.22 -14.30 -27.96
CA ALA A 375 -34.43 -14.75 -28.64
C ALA A 375 -34.50 -13.95 -29.93
N ALA A 376 -34.41 -14.64 -31.06
CA ALA A 376 -34.46 -14.05 -32.38
C ALA A 376 -35.62 -13.06 -32.36
N GLN A 377 -35.32 -11.76 -32.40
CA GLN A 377 -36.35 -10.73 -32.43
C GLN A 377 -37.30 -11.14 -33.55
N PRO A 378 -38.59 -11.37 -33.28
CA PRO A 378 -39.52 -11.74 -34.31
C PRO A 378 -39.44 -10.63 -35.35
N VAL A 379 -38.91 -10.99 -36.53
CA VAL A 379 -38.70 -10.08 -37.64
C VAL A 379 -40.07 -9.47 -37.92
N ALA A 380 -40.28 -8.23 -37.50
CA ALA A 380 -41.51 -7.53 -37.73
C ALA A 380 -41.75 -7.55 -39.24
N PRO A 381 -42.89 -8.09 -39.72
CA PRO A 381 -43.16 -8.13 -41.15
C PRO A 381 -43.11 -6.71 -41.69
N ALA A 382 -42.30 -6.51 -42.72
CA ALA A 382 -42.03 -5.23 -43.34
C ALA A 382 -43.34 -4.51 -43.70
N ALA A 383 -43.69 -3.49 -42.91
CA ALA A 383 -44.75 -2.55 -43.22
C ALA A 383 -44.30 -1.68 -44.41
N LYS A 384 -44.56 -2.15 -45.62
CA LYS A 384 -44.67 -1.30 -46.80
C LYS A 384 -45.93 -0.44 -46.66
N ALA A 385 -45.80 0.80 -46.22
CA ALA A 385 -46.62 1.93 -46.71
C ALA A 385 -46.31 3.23 -45.94
N ALA A 386 -46.18 4.31 -46.72
CA ALA A 386 -46.49 5.71 -46.39
C ALA A 386 -45.31 6.71 -46.48
N THR A 387 -44.71 6.79 -47.67
CA THR A 387 -44.06 8.01 -48.15
C THR A 387 -45.13 9.00 -48.62
N LYS A 388 -45.60 9.90 -47.75
CA LYS A 388 -46.16 11.23 -48.10
C LYS A 388 -46.59 11.97 -46.83
N GLN A 389 -45.75 12.88 -46.34
CA GLN A 389 -46.11 14.17 -45.69
C GLN A 389 -44.88 14.78 -44.98
N GLN A 390 -43.87 15.15 -45.75
CA GLN A 390 -42.83 16.10 -45.30
C GLN A 390 -42.61 17.11 -46.43
N ALA A 391 -43.64 17.92 -46.65
CA ALA A 391 -43.56 19.16 -47.43
C ALA A 391 -44.58 20.13 -46.83
N ARG A 392 -44.18 20.80 -45.74
CA ARG A 392 -44.68 22.12 -45.24
C ARG A 392 -44.36 22.26 -43.76
N SER A 393 -43.30 23.01 -43.45
CA SER A 393 -43.23 23.99 -42.35
C SER A 393 -41.77 24.34 -42.03
N ASN A 394 -41.03 24.78 -43.04
CA ASN A 394 -39.83 25.60 -42.81
C ASN A 394 -40.27 27.06 -43.01
N ALA A 395 -40.80 27.66 -41.96
CA ALA A 395 -41.16 29.08 -41.91
C ALA A 395 -40.33 29.73 -40.80
N GLN A 396 -39.21 30.33 -41.22
CA GLN A 396 -38.35 31.20 -40.42
C GLN A 396 -39.09 32.51 -40.10
N PRO A 397 -39.17 32.96 -38.84
CA PRO A 397 -39.55 34.34 -38.54
C PRO A 397 -38.36 35.29 -38.79
N LYS A 398 -38.62 36.34 -39.56
CA LYS A 398 -37.73 37.50 -39.77
C LYS A 398 -37.49 38.25 -38.44
N PRO A 399 -36.31 38.85 -38.22
CA PRO A 399 -36.10 39.85 -37.19
C PRO A 399 -36.74 41.18 -37.62
N SER A 400 -37.55 41.77 -36.74
CA SER A 400 -38.09 43.12 -36.90
C SER A 400 -37.10 44.14 -36.36
N ASP A 401 -36.53 44.94 -37.26
CA ASP A 401 -36.00 46.26 -36.95
C ASP A 401 -37.18 47.20 -36.65
N THR A 402 -37.16 47.90 -35.52
CA THR A 402 -37.86 49.18 -35.37
C THR A 402 -37.28 49.98 -34.20
N TYR A 403 -36.60 51.08 -34.58
CA TYR A 403 -36.40 52.39 -33.93
C TYR A 403 -35.95 52.52 -32.47
#